data_AF-A0A4Y4M672-F1
#
_entry.id   AF-A0A4Y4M672-F1
#
_cell.length_a   1.000
_cell.length_b   1.000
_cell.length_c   1.000
_cell.angle_alpha   90.00
_cell.angle_beta   90.00
_cell.angle_gamma   90.00
#
_symmetry.space_group_name_H-M   'P 1'
#
loop_
_entity.id
_entity.type
_entity.pdbx_description
1 polymer ?
#
loop_
_entity_poly.entity_id
_entity_poly.type
_entity_poly.pdbx_seq_one_letter_code
_entity_poly.pdbx_strand_id
1 'polypeptide(L)'
;MVLLFCIPVCGQKSVNDTLKRYYQDSLIINKNFKDGGISSKLTVKVINPCNSEKNRFDGAVTLISATVKNKNYSNSIDYNYPYAQSGLIHVKAENISINNIDKHQAVLIPFTYCGNWDNDTKVSYIILYNRKKYLHHIKYYCEQEGKCKLKDNLNVTLKDLPSKLRLKVLKDLETKYNQSNDFY
;
A
#
# COMPACT_ATOMS: atom_id res chain seq x y z
N MET A 1 29.79 -5.61 -17.68
CA MET A 1 28.45 -5.17 -18.13
C MET A 1 27.43 -5.80 -17.18
N VAL A 2 26.92 -5.03 -16.20
CA VAL A 2 25.98 -5.54 -15.20
C VAL A 2 24.57 -5.46 -15.78
N LEU A 3 23.99 -6.62 -16.14
CA LEU A 3 22.59 -6.72 -16.54
C LEU A 3 21.69 -6.51 -15.31
N LEU A 4 21.08 -5.33 -15.22
CA LEU A 4 19.96 -5.05 -14.33
C LEU A 4 18.71 -5.74 -14.88
N PHE A 5 18.36 -6.91 -14.31
CA PHE A 5 17.04 -7.48 -14.47
C PHE A 5 16.04 -6.63 -13.67
N CYS A 6 15.38 -5.69 -14.35
CA CYS A 6 14.12 -5.13 -13.90
C CYS A 6 13.07 -6.23 -14.01
N ILE A 7 12.79 -6.95 -12.92
CA ILE A 7 11.61 -7.80 -12.84
C ILE A 7 10.41 -6.84 -12.88
N PRO A 8 9.60 -6.84 -13.95
CA PRO A 8 8.42 -6.02 -13.99
C PRO A 8 7.48 -6.49 -12.88
N VAL A 9 6.87 -5.56 -12.17
CA VAL A 9 5.66 -5.83 -11.39
C VAL A 9 4.61 -6.25 -12.43
N CYS A 10 4.55 -7.55 -12.71
CA CYS A 10 3.75 -8.10 -13.79
C CYS A 10 2.27 -7.78 -13.54
N GLY A 11 1.65 -7.02 -14.46
CA GLY A 11 0.19 -7.02 -14.62
C GLY A 11 -0.53 -5.67 -14.62
N GLN A 12 0.11 -4.54 -14.27
CA GLN A 12 -0.60 -3.25 -14.30
C GLN A 12 -0.34 -2.47 -15.59
N LYS A 13 -1.39 -2.30 -16.40
CA LYS A 13 -1.42 -1.31 -17.48
C LYS A 13 -1.30 0.09 -16.87
N SER A 14 -0.41 0.91 -17.42
CA SER A 14 -0.37 2.34 -17.09
C SER A 14 -1.76 2.93 -17.27
N VAL A 15 -2.19 3.77 -16.32
CA VAL A 15 -3.48 4.46 -16.40
C VAL A 15 -3.50 5.27 -17.71
N ASN A 16 -4.44 4.95 -18.61
CA ASN A 16 -4.60 5.66 -19.88
C ASN A 16 -4.92 7.14 -19.59
N ASP A 17 -4.33 8.09 -20.32
CA ASP A 17 -4.48 9.53 -20.10
C ASP A 17 -5.94 9.99 -20.08
N THR A 18 -6.83 9.24 -20.72
CA THR A 18 -8.29 9.43 -20.70
C THR A 18 -8.90 9.42 -19.29
N LEU A 19 -8.30 8.71 -18.34
CA LEU A 19 -8.82 8.58 -16.98
C LEU A 19 -8.48 9.77 -16.08
N LYS A 20 -7.53 10.64 -16.49
CA LYS A 20 -7.15 11.83 -15.72
C LYS A 20 -8.31 12.81 -15.50
N ARG A 21 -9.29 12.85 -16.42
CA ARG A 21 -10.50 13.67 -16.27
C ARG A 21 -11.36 13.30 -15.06
N TYR A 22 -11.18 12.10 -14.52
CA TYR A 22 -11.89 11.59 -13.36
C TYR A 22 -11.14 11.82 -12.05
N TYR A 23 -9.99 12.51 -12.06
CA TYR A 23 -9.23 12.81 -10.85
C TYR A 23 -9.90 13.99 -10.16
N GLN A 24 -10.75 13.71 -9.18
CA GLN A 24 -11.55 14.72 -8.50
C GLN A 24 -10.90 15.16 -7.19
N ASP A 25 -10.47 14.20 -6.38
CA ASP A 25 -9.85 14.45 -5.08
C ASP A 25 -8.45 13.82 -5.04
N SER A 26 -7.56 14.37 -4.21
CA SER A 26 -6.25 13.73 -3.96
C SER A 26 -5.80 13.89 -2.52
N LEU A 27 -5.24 12.82 -1.96
CA LEU A 27 -4.55 12.81 -0.69
C LEU A 27 -3.04 12.71 -0.96
N ILE A 28 -2.25 13.58 -0.35
CA ILE A 28 -0.78 13.55 -0.45
C ILE A 28 -0.20 13.47 0.97
N ILE A 29 0.54 12.41 1.24
CA ILE A 29 1.26 12.20 2.51
C ILE A 29 2.75 12.27 2.23
N ASN A 30 3.47 13.09 3.01
CA ASN A 30 4.92 13.22 2.92
C ASN A 30 5.57 12.79 4.24
N LYS A 31 6.63 11.98 4.18
CA LYS A 31 7.48 11.66 5.33
C LYS A 31 8.94 11.80 4.97
N ASN A 32 9.71 12.50 5.80
CA ASN A 32 11.16 12.60 5.66
C ASN A 32 11.84 11.57 6.56
N PHE A 33 12.93 10.97 6.08
CA PHE A 33 13.71 10.00 6.86
C PHE A 33 15.16 9.97 6.40
N LYS A 34 16.02 9.33 7.18
CA LYS A 34 17.44 9.13 6.84
C LYS A 34 17.70 7.66 6.55
N ASP A 35 18.29 7.39 5.38
CA ASP A 35 18.80 6.08 5.01
C ASP A 35 20.33 6.14 5.11
N GLY A 36 20.86 5.66 6.23
CA GLY A 36 22.21 6.00 6.67
C GLY A 36 22.36 7.52 6.87
N GLY A 37 23.34 8.12 6.19
CA GLY A 37 23.60 9.56 6.23
C GLY A 37 22.80 10.39 5.20
N ILE A 38 22.00 9.76 4.33
CA ILE A 38 21.34 10.44 3.21
C ILE A 38 19.89 10.74 3.57
N SER A 39 19.52 12.03 3.52
CA SER A 39 18.13 12.46 3.64
C SER A 39 17.30 11.99 2.45
N SER A 40 16.21 11.28 2.76
CA SER A 40 15.25 10.75 1.80
C SER A 40 13.84 11.25 2.13
N LYS A 41 13.01 11.41 1.10
CA LYS A 41 11.62 11.81 1.22
C LYS A 41 10.74 10.73 0.61
N LEU A 42 9.77 10.26 1.40
CA LEU A 42 8.62 9.51 0.95
C LEU A 42 7.50 10.49 0.58
N THR A 43 6.90 10.28 -0.58
CA THR A 43 5.64 10.89 -1.00
C THR A 43 4.67 9.78 -1.40
N VAL A 44 3.55 9.67 -0.69
CA VAL A 44 2.42 8.81 -1.06
C VAL A 44 1.32 9.72 -1.58
N LYS A 45 0.80 9.43 -2.77
CA LYS A 45 -0.32 10.15 -3.37
C LYS A 45 -1.43 9.19 -3.73
N VAL A 46 -2.63 9.45 -3.23
CA VAL A 46 -3.84 8.72 -3.56
C VAL A 46 -4.74 9.64 -4.38
N ILE A 47 -5.25 9.16 -5.51
CA ILE A 47 -6.28 9.84 -6.30
C ILE A 47 -7.62 9.21 -5.99
N ASN A 48 -8.63 10.05 -5.80
CA ASN A 48 -9.97 9.66 -5.36
C ASN A 48 -9.88 8.69 -4.17
N PRO A 49 -9.29 9.12 -3.05
CA PRO A 49 -9.27 8.33 -1.83
C PRO A 49 -10.69 8.18 -1.28
N CYS A 50 -10.87 7.21 -0.39
CA CYS A 50 -12.03 7.15 0.48
C CYS A 50 -12.22 8.48 1.22
N ASN A 51 -13.45 8.98 1.23
CA ASN A 51 -13.83 10.15 2.01
C ASN A 51 -15.16 9.85 2.73
N SER A 52 -15.10 9.67 4.04
CA SER A 52 -16.26 9.43 4.91
C SER A 52 -17.25 10.59 4.94
N GLU A 53 -16.81 11.82 4.62
CA GLU A 53 -17.67 13.01 4.59
C GLU A 53 -18.49 13.10 3.29
N LYS A 54 -18.03 12.48 2.20
CA LYS A 54 -18.66 12.62 0.88
C LYS A 54 -19.56 11.45 0.47
N ASN A 55 -19.66 10.38 1.27
CA ASN A 55 -20.38 9.14 0.91
C ASN A 55 -20.07 8.62 -0.50
N ARG A 56 -18.88 8.93 -1.04
CA ARG A 56 -18.45 8.50 -2.37
C ARG A 56 -17.64 7.24 -2.20
N PHE A 57 -18.26 6.12 -2.49
CA PHE A 57 -17.61 4.80 -2.55
C PHE A 57 -17.50 4.29 -4.00
N ASP A 58 -17.98 5.08 -4.97
CA ASP A 58 -18.02 4.82 -6.41
C ASP A 58 -17.16 5.83 -7.17
N GLY A 59 -15.98 5.40 -7.60
CA GLY A 59 -15.09 6.19 -8.46
C GLY A 59 -14.96 5.58 -9.84
N ALA A 60 -14.78 6.41 -10.87
CA ALA A 60 -14.34 5.91 -12.17
C ALA A 60 -12.88 5.41 -12.13
N VAL A 61 -12.09 5.88 -11.17
CA VAL A 61 -10.69 5.50 -10.94
C VAL A 61 -10.31 5.79 -9.50
N THR A 62 -9.48 4.95 -8.90
CA THR A 62 -8.74 5.26 -7.66
C THR A 62 -7.35 4.65 -7.80
N LEU A 63 -6.32 5.41 -7.43
CA LEU A 63 -4.94 4.97 -7.56
C LEU A 63 -4.14 5.41 -6.35
N ILE A 64 -3.15 4.61 -5.98
CA ILE A 64 -2.12 4.98 -5.01
C ILE A 64 -0.76 4.92 -5.70
N SER A 65 0.03 5.95 -5.48
CA SER A 65 1.42 6.05 -5.89
C SER A 65 2.28 6.28 -4.67
N ALA A 66 3.44 5.63 -4.62
CA ALA A 66 4.41 5.83 -3.55
C ALA A 66 5.79 6.03 -4.15
N THR A 67 6.44 7.13 -3.80
CA THR A 67 7.77 7.49 -4.29
C THR A 67 8.69 7.77 -3.12
N VAL A 68 9.81 7.06 -3.07
CA VAL A 68 10.97 7.41 -2.24
C VAL A 68 12.01 8.08 -3.12
N LYS A 69 12.38 9.31 -2.79
CA LYS A 69 13.39 10.08 -3.51
C LYS A 69 14.44 10.63 -2.57
N ASN A 70 15.70 10.58 -2.99
CA ASN A 70 16.79 11.34 -2.42
C ASN A 70 17.69 11.91 -3.53
N LYS A 71 18.84 12.48 -3.17
CA LYS A 71 19.78 13.06 -4.12
C LYS A 71 20.40 12.05 -5.11
N ASN A 72 20.42 10.75 -4.76
CA ASN A 72 21.10 9.71 -5.53
C ASN A 72 20.14 8.79 -6.28
N TYR A 73 18.88 8.66 -5.85
CA TYR A 73 17.91 7.77 -6.49
C TYR A 73 16.46 8.21 -6.29
N SER A 74 15.59 7.71 -7.16
CA SER A 74 14.13 7.78 -7.05
C SER A 74 13.54 6.40 -7.31
N ASN A 75 12.68 5.92 -6.42
CA ASN A 75 12.01 4.63 -6.53
C ASN A 75 10.50 4.83 -6.36
N SER A 76 9.71 4.52 -7.39
CA SER A 76 8.26 4.73 -7.40
C SER A 76 7.48 3.46 -7.75
N ILE A 77 6.32 3.29 -7.14
CA ILE A 77 5.35 2.26 -7.52
C ILE A 77 3.97 2.90 -7.60
N ASP A 78 3.22 2.54 -8.63
CA ASP A 78 1.84 2.97 -8.84
C ASP A 78 0.95 1.73 -8.82
N TYR A 79 -0.19 1.84 -8.16
CA TYR A 79 -1.23 0.82 -8.12
C TYR A 79 -2.58 1.45 -8.46
N ASN A 80 -3.14 1.05 -9.61
CA ASN A 80 -4.51 1.36 -10.00
C ASN A 80 -5.46 0.26 -9.51
N TYR A 81 -6.42 0.61 -8.67
CA TYR A 81 -7.38 -0.37 -8.14
C TYR A 81 -8.38 -0.77 -9.22
N PRO A 82 -8.47 -2.06 -9.59
CA PRO A 82 -9.34 -2.49 -10.70
C PRO A 82 -10.85 -2.36 -10.41
N TYR A 83 -11.25 -2.23 -9.14
CA TYR A 83 -12.66 -2.22 -8.73
C TYR A 83 -13.09 -0.85 -8.18
N ALA A 84 -12.60 0.23 -8.79
CA ALA A 84 -12.92 1.60 -8.37
C ALA A 84 -14.43 1.90 -8.30
N GLN A 85 -15.26 1.16 -9.05
CA GLN A 85 -16.72 1.28 -9.04
C GLN A 85 -17.38 0.70 -7.78
N SER A 86 -16.73 -0.23 -7.08
CA SER A 86 -17.26 -0.89 -5.88
C SER A 86 -16.50 -0.53 -4.61
N GLY A 87 -15.44 0.25 -4.72
CA GLY A 87 -14.69 0.75 -3.58
C GLY A 87 -13.51 1.64 -3.95
N LEU A 88 -13.07 2.44 -2.98
CA LEU A 88 -11.94 3.36 -3.12
C LEU A 88 -10.78 2.96 -2.21
N ILE A 89 -9.59 3.52 -2.46
CA ILE A 89 -8.42 3.29 -1.60
C ILE A 89 -8.47 4.18 -0.36
N HIS A 90 -8.27 3.60 0.81
CA HIS A 90 -8.12 4.31 2.07
C HIS A 90 -6.67 4.19 2.59
N VAL A 91 -6.07 5.33 2.97
CA VAL A 91 -4.70 5.38 3.52
C VAL A 91 -4.69 6.24 4.79
N LYS A 92 -4.17 5.66 5.87
CA LYS A 92 -3.91 6.34 7.15
C LYS A 92 -2.43 6.71 7.27
N ALA A 93 -2.11 7.98 7.41
CA ALA A 93 -0.73 8.48 7.41
C ALA A 93 0.08 7.97 8.62
N GLU A 94 -0.59 7.77 9.75
CA GLU A 94 -0.07 7.23 11.00
C GLU A 94 0.34 5.75 10.87
N ASN A 95 -0.31 4.99 9.98
CA ASN A 95 0.00 3.58 9.78
C ASN A 95 1.24 3.36 8.88
N ILE A 96 1.66 4.38 8.13
CA ILE A 96 2.89 4.34 7.32
C ILE A 96 4.09 4.32 8.25
N SER A 97 4.90 3.26 8.16
CA SER A 97 6.08 3.07 9.00
C SER A 97 7.37 3.01 8.17
N ILE A 98 8.44 3.51 8.77
CA ILE A 98 9.79 3.50 8.22
C ILE A 98 10.67 2.78 9.23
N ASN A 99 11.20 1.62 8.84
CA ASN A 99 11.88 0.70 9.75
C ASN A 99 13.29 0.41 9.23
N ASN A 100 14.28 0.41 10.11
CA ASN A 100 15.63 -0.02 9.76
C ASN A 100 15.69 -1.56 9.74
N ILE A 101 15.95 -2.15 8.56
CA ILE A 101 16.10 -3.59 8.35
C ILE A 101 17.44 -3.80 7.63
N ASP A 102 18.35 -4.58 8.23
CA ASP A 102 19.67 -4.87 7.66
C ASP A 102 20.46 -3.64 7.18
N LYS A 103 20.45 -2.56 7.97
CA LYS A 103 21.11 -1.26 7.69
C LYS A 103 20.47 -0.45 6.55
N HIS A 104 19.33 -0.88 6.04
CA HIS A 104 18.55 -0.18 5.03
C HIS A 104 17.18 0.22 5.57
N GLN A 105 16.70 1.39 5.17
CA GLN A 105 15.34 1.79 5.52
C GLN A 105 14.32 1.05 4.65
N ALA A 106 13.37 0.39 5.30
CA ALA A 106 12.19 -0.22 4.71
C ALA A 106 10.98 0.69 4.96
N VAL A 107 10.33 1.11 3.88
CA VAL A 107 9.09 1.88 3.95
C VAL A 107 7.91 0.94 3.74
N LEU A 108 7.02 0.86 4.74
CA LEU A 108 5.79 0.09 4.70
C LEU A 108 4.59 1.03 4.63
N ILE A 109 3.81 0.93 3.56
CA ILE A 109 2.63 1.75 3.31
C ILE A 109 1.43 0.81 3.25
N PRO A 110 0.80 0.52 4.40
CA PRO A 110 -0.47 -0.19 4.42
C PRO A 110 -1.58 0.72 3.89
N PHE A 111 -2.51 0.12 3.17
CA PHE A 111 -3.73 0.76 2.70
C PHE A 111 -4.88 -0.24 2.66
N THR A 112 -6.08 0.23 2.93
CA THR A 112 -7.32 -0.55 2.95
C THR A 112 -8.26 0.00 1.89
N TYR A 113 -9.51 -0.46 1.90
CA TYR A 113 -10.50 -0.09 0.92
C TYR A 113 -11.81 0.22 1.63
N CYS A 114 -12.49 1.28 1.20
CA CYS A 114 -13.88 1.54 1.56
C CYS A 114 -14.78 1.12 0.40
N GLY A 115 -16.06 0.90 0.68
CA GLY A 115 -16.98 0.29 -0.29
C GLY A 115 -16.87 -1.23 -0.27
N ASN A 116 -17.99 -1.87 -0.60
CA ASN A 116 -18.35 -3.28 -0.32
C ASN A 116 -18.73 -3.59 1.13
N TRP A 117 -19.93 -4.15 1.30
CA TRP A 117 -20.58 -4.57 2.56
C TRP A 117 -20.37 -6.06 2.87
N ASP A 118 -19.37 -6.69 2.26
CA ASP A 118 -19.06 -8.09 2.52
C ASP A 118 -18.16 -8.23 3.75
N ASN A 119 -18.31 -9.37 4.45
CA ASN A 119 -17.47 -9.74 5.59
C ASN A 119 -16.00 -9.98 5.21
N ASP A 120 -15.70 -10.17 3.92
CA ASP A 120 -14.33 -10.28 3.42
C ASP A 120 -13.74 -8.88 3.19
N THR A 121 -12.72 -8.53 3.98
CA THR A 121 -11.97 -7.28 3.84
C THR A 121 -10.53 -7.56 3.43
N LYS A 122 -9.80 -6.51 3.07
CA LYS A 122 -8.44 -6.61 2.54
C LYS A 122 -7.58 -5.46 3.03
N VAL A 123 -6.39 -5.79 3.50
CA VAL A 123 -5.30 -4.83 3.62
C VAL A 123 -4.29 -5.09 2.51
N SER A 124 -3.75 -4.02 1.95
CA SER A 124 -2.69 -4.07 0.95
C SER A 124 -1.47 -3.33 1.44
N TYR A 125 -0.30 -3.82 1.08
CA TYR A 125 0.97 -3.24 1.48
C TYR A 125 1.77 -2.90 0.23
N ILE A 126 2.08 -1.61 0.08
CA ILE A 126 3.23 -1.20 -0.73
C ILE A 126 4.46 -1.23 0.17
N ILE A 127 5.51 -1.90 -0.29
CA ILE A 127 6.78 -1.98 0.42
C ILE A 127 7.90 -1.50 -0.50
N LEU A 128 8.65 -0.51 -0.05
CA LEU A 128 9.84 -0.02 -0.74
C LEU A 128 11.05 -0.34 0.14
N TYR A 129 11.88 -1.27 -0.30
CA TYR A 129 13.03 -1.74 0.46
C TYR A 129 14.20 -2.12 -0.45
N ASN A 130 15.38 -1.57 -0.16
CA ASN A 130 16.61 -1.81 -0.92
C ASN A 130 16.41 -1.71 -2.45
N ARG A 131 15.77 -0.62 -2.90
CA ARG A 131 15.40 -0.33 -4.29
C ARG A 131 14.42 -1.32 -4.94
N LYS A 132 14.00 -2.36 -4.24
CA LYS A 132 12.92 -3.26 -4.66
C LYS A 132 11.58 -2.70 -4.24
N LYS A 133 10.55 -3.09 -4.99
CA LYS A 133 9.16 -2.67 -4.81
C LYS A 133 8.35 -3.95 -4.64
N TYR A 134 7.49 -3.97 -3.63
CA TYR A 134 6.59 -5.08 -3.40
C TYR A 134 5.18 -4.54 -3.22
N LEU A 135 4.21 -5.31 -3.71
CA LEU A 135 2.80 -5.04 -3.52
C LEU A 135 2.14 -6.35 -3.11
N HIS A 136 1.63 -6.38 -1.88
CA HIS A 136 0.90 -7.54 -1.36
C HIS A 136 -0.53 -7.17 -1.06
N HIS A 137 -1.42 -8.12 -1.29
CA HIS A 137 -2.84 -8.03 -0.99
C HIS A 137 -3.15 -9.16 -0.01
N ILE A 138 -3.64 -8.83 1.18
CA ILE A 138 -3.86 -9.76 2.28
C ILE A 138 -5.34 -9.72 2.65
N LYS A 139 -5.99 -10.88 2.56
CA LYS A 139 -7.41 -11.07 2.88
C LYS A 139 -7.63 -11.35 4.36
N TYR A 140 -8.67 -10.72 4.88
CA TYR A 140 -9.20 -10.94 6.22
C TYR A 140 -10.69 -11.27 6.10
N TYR A 141 -11.18 -12.00 7.10
CA TYR A 141 -12.59 -12.25 7.31
C TYR A 141 -13.01 -11.64 8.63
N CYS A 142 -14.01 -10.77 8.61
CA CYS A 142 -14.57 -10.15 9.80
C CYS A 142 -15.90 -10.83 10.16
N GLU A 143 -15.99 -11.32 11.40
CA GLU A 143 -17.20 -11.90 11.97
C GLU A 143 -18.24 -10.80 12.27
N GLN A 144 -19.51 -11.17 12.46
CA GLN A 144 -20.59 -10.23 12.77
C GLN A 144 -20.34 -9.41 14.05
N GLU A 145 -19.57 -9.94 15.00
CA GLU A 145 -19.12 -9.23 16.21
C GLU A 145 -18.01 -8.19 15.96
N GLY A 146 -17.57 -8.02 14.71
CA GLY A 146 -16.52 -7.08 14.32
C GLY A 146 -15.10 -7.62 14.47
N LYS A 147 -14.90 -8.81 15.04
CA LYS A 147 -13.58 -9.46 15.12
C LYS A 147 -13.11 -9.93 13.75
N CYS A 148 -11.91 -9.55 13.35
CA CYS A 148 -11.33 -9.92 12.07
C CYS A 148 -10.20 -10.94 12.23
N LYS A 149 -10.16 -11.91 11.32
CA LYS A 149 -9.16 -12.97 11.26
C LYS A 149 -8.50 -13.00 9.89
N LEU A 150 -7.19 -13.21 9.90
CA LEU A 150 -6.40 -13.41 8.70
C LEU A 150 -6.86 -14.68 7.96
N LYS A 151 -7.14 -14.58 6.66
CA LYS A 151 -7.61 -15.69 5.81
C LYS A 151 -6.54 -16.22 4.85
N ASP A 152 -5.48 -15.44 4.61
CA ASP A 152 -4.41 -15.79 3.67
C ASP A 152 -3.26 -16.58 4.32
N ASN A 153 -2.63 -17.45 3.53
CA ASN A 153 -1.37 -18.09 3.92
C ASN A 153 -0.20 -17.11 3.72
N LEU A 154 0.15 -16.37 4.77
CA LEU A 154 1.18 -15.33 4.71
C LEU A 154 2.57 -15.85 4.33
N ASN A 155 2.89 -17.11 4.63
CA ASN A 155 4.16 -17.71 4.21
C ASN A 155 4.27 -17.80 2.68
N VAL A 156 3.15 -17.99 1.99
CA VAL A 156 3.06 -18.01 0.54
C VAL A 156 2.94 -16.59 -0.02
N THR A 157 2.04 -15.77 0.54
CA THR A 157 1.75 -14.41 0.06
C THR A 157 2.96 -13.48 0.17
N LEU A 158 3.81 -13.66 1.17
CA LEU A 158 4.98 -12.82 1.47
C LEU A 158 6.31 -13.54 1.18
N LYS A 159 6.31 -14.60 0.36
CA LYS A 159 7.48 -15.48 0.15
C LYS A 159 8.69 -14.79 -0.48
N ASP A 160 8.45 -13.73 -1.23
CA ASP A 160 9.45 -12.92 -1.94
C ASP A 160 10.08 -11.84 -1.05
N LEU A 161 9.50 -11.57 0.13
CA LEU A 161 10.09 -10.65 1.10
C LEU A 161 11.30 -11.28 1.79
N PRO A 162 12.40 -10.52 1.95
CA PRO A 162 13.52 -10.91 2.82
C PRO A 162 13.05 -11.27 4.23
N SER A 163 13.66 -12.27 4.86
CA SER A 163 13.18 -12.87 6.12
C SER A 163 12.87 -11.86 7.23
N LYS A 164 13.77 -10.91 7.52
CA LYS A 164 13.55 -9.89 8.56
C LYS A 164 12.44 -8.91 8.20
N LEU A 165 12.34 -8.52 6.92
CA LEU A 165 11.26 -7.68 6.42
C LEU A 165 9.92 -8.41 6.53
N ARG A 166 9.88 -9.68 6.12
CA ARG A 166 8.70 -10.55 6.23
C ARG A 166 8.22 -10.66 7.68
N LEU A 167 9.11 -10.94 8.63
CA LEU A 167 8.75 -11.00 10.06
C LEU A 167 8.14 -9.70 10.57
N LYS A 168 8.66 -8.55 10.13
CA LYS A 168 8.10 -7.25 10.49
C LYS A 168 6.69 -7.05 9.91
N VAL A 169 6.48 -7.41 8.65
CA VAL A 169 5.15 -7.33 8.01
C VAL A 169 4.15 -8.30 8.63
N LEU A 170 4.57 -9.54 8.93
CA LEU A 170 3.75 -10.53 9.64
C LEU A 170 3.24 -9.98 10.97
N LYS A 171 4.15 -9.47 11.80
CA LYS A 171 3.80 -8.88 13.09
C LYS A 171 2.80 -7.73 12.94
N ASP A 172 3.03 -6.83 11.99
CA ASP A 172 2.12 -5.71 11.75
C ASP A 172 0.72 -6.20 11.33
N LEU A 173 0.63 -7.20 10.45
CA LEU A 173 -0.63 -7.79 10.00
C LEU A 173 -1.41 -8.48 11.14
N GLU A 174 -0.72 -9.21 12.01
CA GLU A 174 -1.33 -9.94 13.11
C GLU A 174 -1.85 -9.02 14.22
N THR A 175 -1.22 -7.85 14.42
CA THR A 175 -1.56 -6.97 15.55
C THR A 175 -2.46 -5.79 15.20
N LYS A 176 -2.46 -5.31 13.94
CA LYS A 176 -3.12 -4.05 13.57
C LYS A 176 -4.51 -4.20 12.99
N TYR A 177 -4.93 -5.41 12.61
CA TYR A 177 -6.14 -5.65 11.82
C TYR A 177 -6.99 -6.76 12.46
N ASN A 178 -7.38 -6.56 13.71
CA ASN A 178 -8.14 -7.53 14.49
C ASN A 178 -9.59 -7.10 14.73
N GLN A 179 -9.94 -5.84 14.45
CA GLN A 179 -11.30 -5.32 14.45
C GLN A 179 -11.68 -4.75 13.08
N SER A 180 -12.97 -4.76 12.76
CA SER A 180 -13.51 -4.19 11.52
C SER A 180 -13.16 -2.72 11.37
N ASN A 181 -13.19 -1.95 12.47
CA ASN A 181 -12.82 -0.54 12.50
C ASN A 181 -11.35 -0.28 12.14
N ASP A 182 -10.45 -1.27 12.22
CA ASP A 182 -9.06 -1.08 11.80
C ASP A 182 -8.95 -0.82 10.29
N PHE A 183 -9.96 -1.26 9.52
CA PHE A 183 -10.02 -1.12 8.07
C PHE A 183 -10.62 0.22 7.60
N TYR A 184 -11.33 0.93 8.48
CA TYR A 184 -12.11 2.14 8.16
C TYR A 184 -11.56 3.40 8.80
#